data_AF-A0A839Y1J3-F1
#
_entry.id   AF-A0A839Y1J3-F1
#
_cell.length_a   1.000
_cell.length_b   1.000
_cell.length_c   1.000
_cell.angle_alpha   90.00
_cell.angle_beta   90.00
_cell.angle_gamma   90.00
#
_symmetry.space_group_name_H-M   'P 1'
#
loop_
_entity.id
_entity.type
_entity.pdbx_description
1 polymer ?
#
loop_
_entity_poly.entity_id
_entity_poly.type
_entity_poly.pdbx_seq_one_letter_code
_entity_poly.pdbx_strand_id
1 'polypeptide(L)' 'MVEDDIPETSHDFSVDVIVTTDEVITCAPPRRPSGLDWDDLSADQIAAMPVLQSLQNSRRRTP' A
#
# COMPACT_ATOMS: atom_id res chain seq x y z
N MET A 1 -21.65 -2.71 17.02
CA MET A 1 -20.60 -1.76 16.63
C MET A 1 -19.29 -2.36 17.10
N VAL A 2 -18.26 -2.38 16.28
CA VAL A 2 -16.90 -2.68 16.74
C VAL A 2 -16.32 -1.34 17.19
N GLU A 3 -15.88 -1.26 18.43
CA GLU A 3 -15.39 -0.01 19.04
C GLU A 3 -13.87 0.12 18.99
N ASP A 4 -13.19 -0.95 18.60
CA ASP A 4 -11.74 -1.03 18.55
C ASP A 4 -11.18 -0.48 17.22
N ASP A 5 -9.99 0.11 17.30
CA ASP A 5 -9.21 0.50 16.13
C ASP A 5 -8.84 -0.73 15.28
N ILE A 6 -8.79 -0.54 13.96
CA ILE A 6 -8.34 -1.57 13.02
C ILE A 6 -6.81 -1.61 13.04
N PRO A 7 -6.18 -2.79 13.17
CA PRO A 7 -4.73 -2.89 13.04
C PRO A 7 -4.31 -2.55 11.61
N GLU A 8 -3.40 -1.58 11.46
CA GLU A 8 -2.83 -1.18 10.18
C GLU A 8 -1.40 -1.72 10.01
N THR A 9 -1.04 -2.03 8.76
CA THR A 9 0.28 -2.43 8.28
C THR A 9 0.91 -1.32 7.41
N SER A 10 2.18 -1.47 7.02
CA SER A 10 2.90 -0.44 6.24
C SER A 10 2.26 -0.13 4.88
N HIS A 11 1.63 -1.14 4.27
CA HIS A 11 1.03 -1.06 2.93
C HIS A 11 -0.45 -0.69 2.93
N ASP A 12 -1.08 -0.56 4.11
CA ASP A 12 -2.44 -0.06 4.22
C ASP A 12 -2.50 1.44 3.91
N PHE A 13 -3.55 1.84 3.18
CA PHE A 13 -3.78 3.23 2.82
C PHE A 13 -5.23 3.63 3.05
N SER A 14 -5.42 4.86 3.52
CA SER A 14 -6.76 5.40 3.77
C SER A 14 -7.46 5.78 2.47
N VAL A 15 -8.78 5.60 2.44
CA VAL A 15 -9.62 6.12 1.36
C VAL A 15 -9.86 7.62 1.53
N ASP A 16 -10.18 8.30 0.43
CA ASP A 16 -10.52 9.72 0.45
C ASP A 16 -11.99 9.94 0.90
N VAL A 17 -12.88 9.00 0.57
CA VAL A 17 -14.33 9.08 0.82
C VAL A 17 -14.89 7.70 1.15
N ILE A 18 -15.82 7.63 2.11
CA ILE A 18 -16.65 6.45 2.38
C ILE A 18 -18.09 6.79 1.97
N VAL A 19 -18.69 5.95 1.13
CA VAL A 19 -20.08 6.11 0.68
C VAL A 19 -20.92 4.98 1.26
N THR A 20 -21.96 5.33 2.01
CA THR A 20 -22.99 4.40 2.51
C THR A 20 -24.33 4.74 1.85
N THR A 21 -25.38 3.96 2.16
CA THR A 21 -26.73 4.26 1.67
C THR A 21 -27.24 5.62 2.15
N ASP A 22 -26.89 5.99 3.37
CA ASP A 22 -27.47 7.13 4.08
C ASP A 22 -26.60 8.39 3.99
N GLU A 23 -25.29 8.24 3.81
CA GLU A 23 -24.37 9.38 3.82
C GLU A 23 -23.07 9.18 3.04
N VAL A 24 -22.37 10.30 2.86
CA VAL A 24 -21.04 10.37 2.27
C VAL A 24 -20.10 11.04 3.27
N ILE A 25 -19.06 10.32 3.69
CA ILE A 25 -18.08 10.76 4.70
C ILE A 25 -16.78 11.11 3.98
N THR A 26 -16.31 12.35 4.13
CA THR A 26 -14.98 12.76 3.64
C THR A 26 -13.93 12.45 4.71
N CYS A 27 -12.84 11.78 4.33
CA CYS A 27 -11.80 11.35 5.25
C CYS A 27 -10.69 12.41 5.43
N ALA A 28 -9.91 12.28 6.50
CA ALA A 28 -8.69 13.06 6.69
C ALA A 28 -7.67 12.77 5.56
N PRO A 29 -6.66 13.65 5.35
CA PRO A 29 -5.67 13.45 4.29
C PRO A 29 -5.07 12.03 4.34
N PRO A 30 -5.11 11.27 3.25
CA PRO A 30 -4.73 9.86 3.29
C PRO A 30 -3.21 9.72 3.46
N ARG A 31 -2.78 8.77 4.29
CA ARG A 31 -1.41 8.24 4.20
C ARG A 31 -1.32 7.45 2.90
N ARG A 32 -0.60 7.98 1.92
CA ARG A 32 -0.33 7.30 0.65
C ARG A 32 1.06 6.68 0.70
N PRO A 33 1.21 5.35 0.50
CA PRO A 33 2.52 4.73 0.39
C PRO A 33 3.26 5.30 -0.82
N SER A 34 4.58 5.48 -0.69
CA SER A 34 5.44 6.07 -1.74
C SER A 34 5.87 5.06 -2.81
N GLY A 35 5.48 3.80 -2.67
CA GLY A 35 5.81 2.71 -3.58
C GLY A 35 5.73 1.38 -2.87
N LEU A 36 6.46 0.40 -3.40
CA LEU A 36 6.60 -0.92 -2.78
C LEU A 36 7.47 -0.83 -1.53
N ASP A 37 7.04 -1.52 -0.47
CA ASP A 37 7.89 -1.87 0.65
C ASP A 37 8.81 -3.02 0.22
N TRP A 38 10.06 -2.69 -0.12
CA TRP A 38 10.98 -3.67 -0.71
C TRP A 38 11.52 -4.65 0.32
N ASP A 39 11.51 -4.29 1.60
CA ASP A 39 12.01 -5.14 2.68
C ASP A 39 11.01 -6.29 2.99
N ASP A 40 9.73 -6.11 2.64
CA ASP A 40 8.67 -7.12 2.76
C ASP A 40 8.62 -8.12 1.58
N LEU A 41 9.40 -7.89 0.51
CA LEU A 41 9.42 -8.77 -0.66
C LEU A 41 10.53 -9.82 -0.56
N SER A 42 10.13 -11.08 -0.46
CA SER A 42 11.07 -12.21 -0.53
C SER A 42 11.66 -12.38 -1.93
N ALA A 43 12.83 -13.02 -1.99
CA ALA A 43 13.49 -13.35 -3.25
C ALA A 43 12.60 -14.21 -4.17
N ASP A 44 11.81 -15.13 -3.60
CA ASP A 44 10.91 -16.01 -4.35
C ASP A 44 9.75 -15.23 -4.97
N GLN A 45 9.17 -14.27 -4.24
CA GLN A 45 8.13 -13.38 -4.78
C GLN A 45 8.64 -12.54 -5.95
N ILE A 46 9.86 -12.01 -5.84
CA ILE A 46 10.51 -11.26 -6.92
C ILE A 46 10.81 -12.19 -8.11
N ALA A 47 11.31 -13.40 -7.85
CA ALA A 47 11.60 -14.37 -8.90
C ALA A 47 10.34 -14.79 -9.67
N ALA A 48 9.19 -14.91 -8.99
CA ALA A 48 7.91 -15.26 -9.60
C ALA A 48 7.32 -14.16 -10.49
N MET A 49 7.74 -12.89 -10.33
CA MET A 49 7.10 -11.74 -10.97
C MET A 49 8.10 -10.94 -11.83
N PRO A 50 8.10 -11.09 -13.17
CA PRO A 50 9.04 -10.40 -14.06
C PRO A 50 9.04 -8.87 -13.93
N VAL A 51 7.90 -8.27 -13.60
CA VAL A 51 7.78 -6.83 -13.37
C VAL A 51 8.56 -6.37 -12.13
N LEU A 52 8.55 -7.15 -11.04
CA LEU A 52 9.28 -6.82 -9.82
C LEU A 52 10.79 -6.87 -10.06
N GLN A 53 11.27 -7.84 -10.84
CA GLN A 53 12.68 -7.91 -11.24
C GLN A 53 13.11 -6.66 -12.04
N SER A 54 12.25 -6.24 -12.97
CA SER A 54 12.51 -5.05 -13.80
C SER A 54 12.56 -3.77 -12.97
N LEU A 55 11.64 -3.63 -12.01
CA LEU A 55 11.60 -2.51 -11.07
C LEU A 55 12.81 -2.51 -10.12
N GLN A 56 13.20 -3.67 -9.58
CA GLN A 56 14.35 -3.82 -8.70
C GLN A 56 15.66 -3.45 -9.42
N ASN A 57 15.80 -3.89 -10.68
CA ASN A 57 16.95 -3.54 -11.51
C ASN A 57 17.03 -2.05 -11.80
N SER A 58 15.89 -1.40 -12.06
CA SER A 58 15.83 0.05 -12.27
C SER A 58 16.21 0.82 -11.00
N ARG A 59 15.70 0.38 -9.84
CA ARG A 59 15.96 0.99 -8.53
C ARG A 59 17.45 0.93 -8.14
N ARG A 60 18.17 -0.13 -8.53
CA ARG A 60 19.62 -0.28 -8.33
C ARG A 60 20.47 0.58 -9.27
N ARG A 61 19.89 1.08 -10.38
CA ARG A 61 20.59 1.87 -11.40
C ARG A 61 20.46 3.38 -11.19
N THR A 62 19.51 3.82 -10.39
CA THR A 62 19.39 5.21 -9.97
C THR A 62 20.43 5.47 -8.86
N PRO A 63 21.34 6.45 -9.02
CA PRO A 63 22.34 6.78 -8.00
C PRO A 63 21.72 7.34 -6.72
#